data_AF-A0AAN7SA03-F1
#
_entry.id   AF-A0AAN7SA03-F1
#
_cell.length_a   1.000
_cell.length_b   1.000
_cell.length_c   1.000
_cell.angle_alpha   90.00
_cell.angle_beta   90.00
_cell.angle_gamma   90.00
#
_symmetry.space_group_name_H-M   'P 1'
#
loop_
_entity.id
_entity.type
_entity.pdbx_description
1 polymer ?
#
loop_
_entity_poly.entity_id
_entity_poly.type
_entity_poly.pdbx_seq_one_letter_code
_entity_poly.pdbx_strand_id
1 'polypeptide(L)'
;MPIYKKGWKEDPGKYRPVSLTLVLGKVTEHIIVSAITQHVQDNQVVRKLTLSQSKPAIRPSQHGFMKGRSCLTNPISFCDKWTC
;
A
#
# COMPACT_ATOMS: atom_id res chain seq x y z
N MET A 1 16.57 10.85 13.60
CA MET A 1 15.83 11.52 14.71
C MET A 1 14.45 10.88 14.80
N PRO A 2 14.03 10.37 15.97
CA PRO A 2 12.71 9.78 16.12
C PRO A 2 11.60 10.82 15.87
N ILE A 3 10.52 10.42 15.22
CA ILE A 3 9.38 11.30 14.93
C ILE A 3 8.37 11.20 16.07
N TYR A 4 8.03 12.36 16.61
CA TYR A 4 7.03 12.51 17.65
C TYR A 4 5.61 12.26 17.11
N LYS A 5 4.86 11.34 17.73
CA LYS A 5 3.42 11.17 17.49
C LYS A 5 2.64 12.15 18.37
N LYS A 6 1.50 12.65 17.89
CA LYS A 6 0.59 13.53 18.65
C LYS A 6 0.29 12.99 20.08
N GLY A 7 0.38 13.85 21.11
CA GLY A 7 0.23 13.45 22.52
C GLY A 7 1.00 14.34 23.51
N TRP A 8 1.54 13.72 24.56
CA TRP A 8 2.48 14.32 25.54
C TRP A 8 3.92 13.97 25.14
N LYS A 9 4.86 14.93 25.25
CA LYS A 9 6.23 14.78 24.75
C LYS A 9 7.15 13.95 25.65
N GLU A 10 6.79 13.79 26.93
CA GLU A 10 7.61 13.04 27.89
C GLU A 10 7.40 11.53 27.81
N ASP A 11 6.33 11.05 27.17
CA ASP A 11 6.05 9.61 27.04
C ASP A 11 6.99 8.97 26.00
N PRO A 12 7.95 8.10 26.40
CA PRO A 12 8.87 7.46 25.48
C PRO A 12 8.15 6.58 24.43
N GLY A 13 6.94 6.10 24.71
CA GLY A 13 6.12 5.34 23.76
C GLY A 13 5.55 6.17 22.59
N LYS A 14 5.63 7.50 22.66
CA LYS A 14 5.16 8.41 21.60
C LYS A 14 6.15 8.62 20.47
N TYR A 15 7.39 8.18 20.64
CA TYR A 15 8.42 8.31 19.61
C TYR A 15 8.38 7.11 18.67
N ARG A 16 8.26 7.36 17.36
CA ARG A 16 8.55 6.33 16.35
C ARG A 16 10.01 6.45 15.96
N PRO A 17 10.84 5.39 16.13
CA PRO A 17 12.15 5.38 15.51
C PRO A 17 11.96 5.44 13.99
N VAL A 18 12.73 6.30 13.34
CA VAL A 18 12.76 6.43 11.87
C VAL A 18 14.16 6.09 11.42
N SER A 19 14.26 5.14 10.50
CA SER A 19 15.50 4.89 9.77
C SER A 19 15.79 6.11 8.90
N LEU A 20 16.89 6.80 9.21
CA LEU A 20 17.40 7.91 8.42
C LEU A 20 18.11 7.33 7.18
N THR A 21 17.41 6.51 6.39
CA THR A 21 17.99 5.94 5.18
C THR A 21 18.30 7.11 4.25
N LEU A 22 19.56 7.20 3.81
CA LEU A 22 20.07 8.23 2.91
C LEU A 22 19.10 8.48 1.74
N VAL A 23 19.12 9.69 1.17
CA VAL A 23 18.30 10.06 0.01
C VAL A 23 18.38 8.99 -1.09
N LEU A 24 19.56 8.41 -1.31
CA LEU A 24 19.78 7.32 -2.26
C LEU A 24 18.93 6.07 -1.96
N GLY A 25 18.79 5.69 -0.69
CA GLY A 25 17.96 4.55 -0.28
C GLY A 25 16.48 4.76 -0.54
N LYS A 26 15.98 6.00 -0.40
CA LYS A 26 14.60 6.36 -0.76
C LYS A 26 14.37 6.31 -2.27
N VAL A 27 15.36 6.73 -3.06
CA VAL A 27 15.30 6.66 -4.53
C VAL A 27 15.29 5.21 -5.01
N THR A 28 16.15 4.35 -4.46
CA THR A 28 16.19 2.92 -4.83
C THR A 28 14.92 2.20 -4.39
N GLU A 29 14.40 2.50 -3.20
CA GLU A 29 13.11 1.97 -2.72
C GLU A 29 11.98 2.33 -3.69
N HIS A 30 11.93 3.59 -4.13
CA HIS A 30 10.90 4.06 -5.07
C HIS A 30 11.00 3.37 -6.44
N ILE A 31 12.21 3.18 -6.98
CA ILE A 31 12.42 2.49 -8.26
C ILE A 31 11.92 1.03 -8.16
N ILE A 32 12.30 0.33 -7.10
CA ILE A 32 11.91 -1.07 -6.88
C ILE A 32 10.39 -1.18 -6.75
N VAL A 33 9.77 -0.33 -5.92
CA VAL A 33 8.31 -0.32 -5.70
C VAL A 33 7.57 0.00 -7.00
N SER A 34 8.05 0.95 -7.80
CA SER A 34 7.47 1.29 -9.10
C SER A 34 7.50 0.11 -10.07
N ALA A 35 8.66 -0.54 -10.22
CA ALA A 35 8.82 -1.68 -11.13
C ALA A 35 7.92 -2.87 -10.73
N ILE A 36 7.86 -3.20 -9.43
CA ILE A 36 7.00 -4.28 -8.93
C ILE A 36 5.52 -3.93 -9.14
N THR A 37 5.12 -2.69 -8.86
CA THR A 37 3.72 -2.27 -9.00
C THR A 37 3.26 -2.33 -10.46
N GLN A 38 4.10 -1.86 -11.40
CA GLN A 38 3.85 -1.96 -12.83
C GLN A 38 3.71 -3.43 -13.26
N HIS A 39 4.69 -4.27 -12.89
CA HIS A 39 4.65 -5.68 -13.24
C HIS A 39 3.40 -6.39 -12.74
N VAL A 40 2.97 -6.13 -11.50
CA VAL A 40 1.76 -6.74 -10.94
C VAL A 40 0.49 -6.24 -11.64
N GLN A 41 0.44 -4.96 -12.03
CA GLN A 41 -0.69 -4.40 -12.78
C GLN A 41 -0.78 -5.01 -14.18
N ASP A 42 0.33 -5.05 -14.92
CA ASP A 42 0.39 -5.61 -16.27
C ASP A 42 0.00 -7.10 -16.27
N ASN A 43 0.54 -7.89 -15.34
CA ASN A 43 0.16 -9.28 -15.19
C ASN A 43 -1.31 -9.49 -14.80
N GLN A 44 -1.89 -8.61 -13.97
CA GLN A 44 -3.32 -8.68 -13.67
C GLN A 44 -4.18 -8.37 -14.89
N VAL A 45 -3.79 -7.39 -15.71
CA VAL A 45 -4.49 -7.04 -16.95
C VAL A 45 -4.41 -8.19 -17.94
N VAL A 46 -3.22 -8.74 -18.16
CA VAL A 46 -3.00 -9.89 -19.06
C VAL A 46 -3.77 -11.12 -18.60
N ARG A 47 -3.72 -11.48 -17.30
CA ARG A 47 -4.44 -12.65 -16.77
C ARG A 47 -5.95 -12.52 -16.85
N LYS A 48 -6.50 -11.32 -16.62
CA LYS A 48 -7.94 -11.07 -16.83
C LYS A 48 -8.37 -11.31 -18.28
N LEU A 49 -7.49 -11.02 -19.24
CA LEU A 49 -7.75 -11.20 -20.67
C LEU A 49 -7.58 -12.65 -21.16
N THR A 50 -6.72 -13.45 -20.51
CA THR A 50 -6.32 -14.76 -21.04
C THR A 50 -6.62 -15.97 -20.15
N LEU A 51 -6.97 -15.82 -18.86
CA LEU A 51 -7.23 -16.99 -18.00
C LEU A 51 -8.04 -16.66 -16.72
N SER A 52 -9.29 -17.12 -16.67
CA SER A 52 -10.15 -17.03 -15.47
C SER A 52 -9.75 -17.96 -14.31
N GLN A 53 -8.78 -18.86 -14.51
CA GLN A 53 -8.47 -19.92 -13.53
C GLN A 53 -7.25 -19.64 -12.62
N SER A 54 -6.49 -18.57 -12.84
CA SER A 54 -5.33 -18.25 -11.98
C SER A 54 -5.68 -17.21 -10.91
N LYS A 55 -5.42 -17.53 -9.64
CA LYS A 55 -5.63 -16.62 -8.51
C LYS A 55 -4.82 -15.34 -8.70
N PRO A 56 -5.41 -14.14 -8.51
CA PRO A 56 -4.68 -12.89 -8.67
C PRO A 56 -3.58 -12.77 -7.61
N ALA A 57 -2.45 -12.18 -8.01
CA ALA A 57 -1.30 -11.96 -7.12
C ALA A 57 -1.64 -11.04 -5.92
N ILE A 58 -2.55 -10.08 -6.12
CA ILE A 58 -3.08 -9.21 -5.07
C ILE A 58 -4.57 -9.47 -4.93
N ARG A 59 -5.03 -9.67 -3.70
CA ARG A 59 -6.46 -9.88 -3.40
C ARG A 59 -7.25 -8.59 -3.67
N PRO A 60 -8.49 -8.68 -4.19
CA PRO A 60 -9.35 -7.50 -4.36
C PRO A 60 -9.64 -6.73 -3.06
N SER A 61 -9.53 -7.37 -1.90
CA SER A 61 -9.67 -6.75 -0.58
C SER A 61 -8.42 -5.97 -0.13
N GLN A 62 -7.28 -6.12 -0.80
CA GLN A 62 -6.09 -5.32 -0.50
C GLN A 62 -6.38 -3.87 -0.85
N HIS A 63 -6.38 -3.01 0.15
CA HIS A 63 -6.74 -1.60 -0.03
C HIS A 63 -5.56 -0.66 0.24
N GLY A 64 -4.73 -0.98 1.23
CA GLY A 64 -3.52 -0.22 1.52
C GLY A 64 -2.52 -0.32 0.38
N PHE A 65 -1.81 0.79 0.14
CA PHE A 65 -0.72 0.91 -0.85
C PHE A 65 -1.13 0.62 -2.31
N MET A 66 -2.42 0.77 -2.62
CA MET A 66 -2.95 0.61 -3.97
C MET A 66 -3.33 1.96 -4.58
N LYS A 67 -3.03 2.17 -5.87
CA LYS A 67 -3.43 3.38 -6.60
C LYS A 67 -4.96 3.52 -6.60
N GLY A 68 -5.48 4.72 -6.32
CA GLY A 68 -6.91 5.02 -6.30
C GLY A 68 -7.67 4.47 -5.08
N ARG A 69 -6.97 3.93 -4.09
CA ARG A 69 -7.55 3.39 -2.85
C ARG A 69 -7.03 4.16 -1.65
N SER A 70 -7.91 4.59 -0.75
CA SER A 70 -7.58 5.39 0.43
C SER A 70 -8.23 4.82 1.69
N CYS A 71 -7.78 5.26 2.88
CA CYS A 71 -8.39 4.86 4.14
C CYS A 71 -9.88 5.24 4.22
N LEU A 72 -10.31 6.28 3.50
CA LEU A 72 -11.71 6.69 3.40
C LEU A 72 -12.51 5.77 2.46
N THR A 73 -11.96 5.40 1.31
CA THR A 73 -12.65 4.52 0.36
C THR A 73 -12.68 3.05 0.79
N ASN A 74 -11.87 2.68 1.79
CA ASN A 74 -11.83 1.31 2.31
C ASN A 74 -13.18 0.86 2.92
N PRO A 75 -13.75 1.57 3.92
CA PRO A 75 -15.06 1.21 4.47
C PRO A 75 -16.18 1.32 3.44
N ILE A 76 -16.13 2.30 2.53
CA ILE A 76 -17.13 2.46 1.46
C ILE A 76 -17.16 1.19 0.57
N SER A 77 -15.98 0.71 0.16
CA SER A 77 -15.87 -0.52 -0.65
C SER A 77 -16.37 -1.79 0.05
N PHE A 78 -16.46 -1.78 1.38
CA PHE A 78 -17.08 -2.86 2.14
C PHE A 78 -18.61 -2.71 2.10
N CYS A 79 -19.13 -1.53 2.40
CA CYS A 79 -20.58 -1.26 2.35
C CYS A 79 -21.19 -1.54 0.97
N ASP A 80 -20.53 -1.14 -0.12
CA ASP A 80 -21.01 -1.40 -1.49
C ASP A 80 -21.20 -2.89 -1.78
N LYS A 81 -20.35 -3.77 -1.22
CA LYS A 81 -20.48 -5.23 -1.37
C LYS A 81 -21.66 -5.84 -0.62
N TRP A 82 -22.18 -5.14 0.40
CA TRP A 82 -23.33 -5.60 1.18
C TRP A 82 -24.64 -5.04 0.66
N THR A 83 -24.59 -3.90 -0.03
CA THR A 83 -25.79 -3.14 -0.43
C THR A 83 -26.15 -3.36 -1.92
N CYS A 84 -25.25 -3.93 -2.71
CA CYS A 84 -25.44 -4.29 -4.12
C CYS A 84 -25.26 -5.79 -4.37
#